data_AF-A0A9D5WB81-F1
#
_entry.id   AF-A0A9D5WB81-F1
#
_cell.length_a   1.000
_cell.length_b   1.000
_cell.length_c   1.000
_cell.angle_alpha   90.00
_cell.angle_beta   90.00
_cell.angle_gamma   90.00
#
_symmetry.space_group_name_H-M   'P 1'
#
loop_
_entity.id
_entity.type
_entity.pdbx_description
1 polymer ?
#
loop_
_entity_poly.entity_id
_entity_poly.type
_entity_poly.pdbx_seq_one_letter_code
_entity_poly.pdbx_strand_id
1 'polypeptide(L)'
;MNIKEIRELAQKFSTVEIETCITQQLQEGINECKLGGPADHVINELSKAEYVSNRMADGVSVVDAMRELAKKIRNVQSGFENGS
;
A
#
# COMPACT_ATOMS: atom_id res chain seq x y z
N MET A 1 -8.71 0.28 -6.52
CA MET A 1 -7.28 -0.04 -6.28
C MET A 1 -6.50 0.44 -7.49
N ASN A 2 -5.54 1.35 -7.29
CA ASN A 2 -4.69 1.84 -8.36
C ASN A 2 -3.36 1.06 -8.34
N ILE A 3 -3.32 -0.11 -8.99
CA ILE A 3 -2.15 -1.01 -9.01
C ILE A 3 -0.88 -0.30 -9.48
N LYS A 4 -1.01 0.63 -10.43
CA LYS A 4 0.13 1.39 -10.97
C LYS A 4 0.75 2.28 -9.90
N GLU A 5 -0.08 3.00 -9.16
CA GLU A 5 0.35 3.92 -8.10
C GLU A 5 0.97 3.20 -6.91
N ILE A 6 0.38 2.08 -6.46
CA ILE A 6 0.97 1.22 -5.43
C ILE A 6 2.37 0.76 -5.82
N ARG A 7 2.53 0.31 -7.07
CA ARG A 7 3.82 -0.13 -7.60
C ARG A 7 4.82 1.02 -7.65
N GLU A 8 4.41 2.19 -8.14
CA GLU A 8 5.29 3.36 -8.23
C GLU A 8 5.75 3.82 -6.84
N LEU A 9 4.85 3.86 -5.86
CA LEU A 9 5.19 4.19 -4.46
C LEU A 9 6.19 3.18 -3.87
N ALA A 10 5.92 1.88 -4.00
CA ALA A 10 6.78 0.83 -3.46
C ALA A 10 8.17 0.73 -4.12
N GLN A 11 8.30 1.19 -5.37
CA GLN A 11 9.58 1.24 -6.07
C GLN A 11 10.36 2.53 -5.77
N LYS A 12 9.65 3.62 -5.42
CA LYS A 12 10.24 4.94 -5.22
C LYS A 12 10.69 5.18 -3.78
N PHE A 13 9.94 4.65 -2.82
CA PHE A 13 10.16 4.86 -1.40
C PHE A 13 10.49 3.54 -0.72
N SER A 14 11.39 3.59 0.25
CA SER A 14 11.64 2.49 1.18
C SER A 14 10.45 2.27 2.12
N THR A 15 10.39 1.10 2.76
CA THR A 15 9.34 0.79 3.73
C THR A 15 9.24 1.85 4.82
N VAL A 16 10.37 2.29 5.37
CA VAL A 16 10.43 3.30 6.44
C VAL A 16 9.93 4.68 5.97
N GLU A 17 10.25 5.07 4.73
CA GLU A 17 9.72 6.31 4.14
C GLU A 17 8.21 6.22 3.95
N ILE A 18 7.68 5.08 3.52
CA ILE A 18 6.23 4.88 3.37
C ILE A 18 5.52 4.94 4.73
N GLU A 19 6.06 4.28 5.77
CA GLU A 19 5.54 4.36 7.14
C GLU A 19 5.53 5.81 7.67
N THR A 20 6.58 6.58 7.36
CA THR A 20 6.66 8.01 7.67
C THR A 20 5.54 8.78 6.99
N CYS A 21 5.29 8.53 5.69
CA CYS A 21 4.20 9.15 4.96
C CYS A 21 2.80 8.81 5.53
N ILE A 22 2.59 7.56 5.97
CA ILE A 22 1.34 7.16 6.63
C ILE A 22 1.16 7.96 7.92
N THR A 23 2.23 8.10 8.72
CA THR A 23 2.22 8.83 9.98
C THR A 23 1.93 10.32 9.77
N GLN A 24 2.62 10.95 8.80
CA GLN A 24 2.37 12.36 8.42
C GLN A 24 0.92 12.55 7.97
N GLN A 25 0.38 11.67 7.12
CA GLN A 25 -1.00 11.78 6.66
C GLN A 25 -2.01 11.70 7.81
N LEU A 26 -1.77 10.84 8.80
CA LEU A 26 -2.62 10.68 9.98
C LEU A 26 -2.57 11.88 10.92
N GLN A 27 -1.39 12.49 11.11
CA GLN A 27 -1.18 13.55 12.09
C GLN A 27 -1.40 14.95 11.51
N GLU A 28 -0.94 15.18 10.29
CA GLU A 28 -0.85 16.49 9.65
C GLU A 28 -1.82 16.64 8.47
N GLY A 29 -2.40 15.54 7.98
CA GLY A 29 -3.27 15.53 6.81
C GLY A 29 -2.55 15.68 5.47
N ILE A 30 -1.21 15.74 5.49
CA ILE A 30 -0.32 15.83 4.33
C ILE A 30 0.80 14.79 4.46
N ASN A 31 1.45 14.44 3.34
CA ASN A 31 2.57 13.49 3.34
C ASN A 31 3.61 13.83 2.28
N GLU A 32 4.87 13.51 2.55
CA GLU A 32 6.00 13.75 1.64
C GLU A 32 6.04 12.80 0.43
N CYS A 33 5.31 11.68 0.50
CA CYS A 33 5.10 10.78 -0.64
C CYS A 33 4.30 11.44 -1.77
N LYS A 34 3.71 12.63 -1.52
CA LYS A 34 2.91 13.44 -2.45
C LYS A 34 1.67 12.70 -2.97
N LEU A 35 1.17 11.74 -2.19
CA LEU A 35 -0.09 11.08 -2.50
C LEU A 35 -1.24 11.96 -1.99
N GLY A 36 -2.08 12.42 -2.91
CA GLY A 36 -3.22 13.30 -2.60
C GLY A 36 -4.55 12.55 -2.56
N GLY A 37 -5.54 13.13 -1.90
CA GLY A 37 -6.91 12.60 -1.82
C GLY A 37 -7.44 12.60 -0.38
N PRO A 38 -8.62 11.98 -0.16
CA PRO A 38 -9.14 11.76 1.19
C PRO A 38 -8.15 10.97 2.05
N ALA A 39 -8.04 11.30 3.35
CA ALA A 39 -7.07 10.68 4.25
C ALA A 39 -7.14 9.14 4.22
N ASP A 40 -8.34 8.57 4.31
CA ASP A 40 -8.55 7.10 4.25
C ASP A 40 -8.05 6.48 2.95
N HIS A 41 -8.23 7.19 1.82
CA HIS A 41 -7.73 6.73 0.53
C HIS A 41 -6.21 6.72 0.50
N VAL A 42 -5.59 7.82 0.94
CA VAL A 42 -4.12 7.98 0.99
C VAL A 42 -3.50 6.91 1.87
N ILE A 43 -4.01 6.74 3.10
CA ILE A 43 -3.54 5.71 4.03
C ILE A 43 -3.69 4.31 3.41
N ASN A 44 -4.85 4.02 2.82
CA ASN A 44 -5.10 2.70 2.22
C ASN A 44 -4.19 2.39 1.02
N GLU A 45 -3.79 3.38 0.21
CA GLU A 45 -2.84 3.13 -0.89
C GLU A 45 -1.39 3.07 -0.38
N LEU A 46 -1.00 3.90 0.59
CA LEU A 46 0.32 3.84 1.23
C LEU A 46 0.54 2.51 1.96
N SER A 47 -0.42 2.00 2.73
CA SER A 47 -0.29 0.68 3.40
C SER A 47 -0.17 -0.48 2.42
N LYS A 48 -0.79 -0.38 1.23
CA LYS A 48 -0.59 -1.36 0.16
C LYS A 48 0.82 -1.27 -0.43
N ALA A 49 1.34 -0.05 -0.62
CA ALA A 49 2.70 0.18 -1.10
C ALA A 49 3.74 -0.29 -0.09
N GLU A 50 3.51 -0.04 1.21
CA GLU A 50 4.33 -0.51 2.32
C GLU A 50 4.46 -2.04 2.30
N TYR A 51 3.35 -2.76 2.14
CA TYR A 51 3.36 -4.22 2.01
C TYR A 51 4.28 -4.66 0.85
N VAL A 52 4.11 -4.06 -0.33
CA VAL A 52 4.90 -4.42 -1.52
C VAL A 52 6.38 -4.10 -1.33
N SER A 53 6.70 -2.94 -0.75
CA SER A 53 8.06 -2.54 -0.39
C SER A 53 8.71 -3.52 0.59
N ASN A 54 7.99 -3.94 1.63
CA ASN A 54 8.47 -4.94 2.58
C ASN A 54 8.81 -6.28 1.89
N ARG A 55 7.94 -6.76 1.00
CA ARG A 55 8.23 -7.99 0.23
C ARG A 55 9.45 -7.82 -0.68
N MET A 56 9.62 -6.65 -1.28
CA MET A 56 10.80 -6.35 -2.08
C MET A 56 12.08 -6.31 -1.22
N ALA A 57 12.01 -5.80 0.00
CA ALA A 57 13.11 -5.83 0.96
C ALA A 57 13.50 -7.27 1.35
N ASP A 58 12.53 -8.19 1.39
CA ASP A 58 12.75 -9.63 1.57
C ASP A 58 13.32 -10.34 0.32
N GLY A 59 13.57 -9.61 -0.77
CA GLY A 59 14.09 -10.15 -2.04
C GLY A 59 13.02 -10.69 -3.00
N VAL A 60 11.73 -10.46 -2.74
CA VAL A 60 10.64 -10.84 -3.65
C VAL A 60 10.58 -9.87 -4.83
N SER A 61 10.32 -10.39 -6.03
CA SER A 61 10.14 -9.52 -7.20
C SER A 61 8.91 -8.61 -7.03
N VAL A 62 8.96 -7.40 -7.58
CA VAL A 62 7.80 -6.48 -7.54
C VAL A 62 6.54 -7.11 -8.15
N VAL A 63 6.68 -7.96 -9.17
CA VAL A 63 5.55 -8.64 -9.82
C VAL A 63 4.92 -9.65 -8.87
N ASP A 64 5.73 -10.44 -8.17
CA ASP A 64 5.24 -11.45 -7.23
C ASP A 64 4.66 -10.80 -5.97
N ALA A 65 5.29 -9.75 -5.45
CA ALA A 65 4.77 -8.97 -4.33
C ALA A 65 3.39 -8.36 -4.65
N MET A 66 3.21 -7.81 -5.86
CA MET A 66 1.91 -7.30 -6.31
C MET A 66 0.86 -8.42 -6.47
N ARG A 67 1.27 -9.62 -6.92
CA ARG A 67 0.37 -10.79 -6.99
C ARG A 67 -0.06 -11.26 -5.61
N GLU A 68 0.85 -11.31 -4.66
CA GLU A 68 0.56 -11.64 -3.26
C GLU A 68 -0.43 -10.64 -2.66
N LEU A 69 -0.20 -9.34 -2.87
CA LEU A 69 -1.11 -8.28 -2.44
C LEU A 69 -2.53 -8.49 -3.02
N ALA A 70 -2.62 -8.71 -4.34
CA ALA A 70 -3.91 -8.93 -5.00
C ALA A 70 -4.63 -10.17 -4.46
N LYS A 71 -3.90 -11.25 -4.12
CA LYS A 71 -4.46 -12.44 -3.49
C LYS A 71 -5.00 -12.14 -2.09
N LYS A 72 -4.26 -11.39 -1.27
CA LYS A 72 -4.71 -10.97 0.07
C LYS A 72 -5.98 -10.13 0.00
N ILE A 73 -6.05 -9.18 -0.92
CA ILE A 73 -7.24 -8.33 -1.11
C ILE A 73 -8.46 -9.17 -1.51
N ARG A 74 -8.32 -10.08 -2.48
CA ARG A 74 -9.43 -10.98 -2.86
C ARG A 74 -9.90 -11.84 -1.71
N ASN A 75 -8.99 -12.40 -0.91
CA ASN A 75 -9.35 -13.21 0.24
C ASN A 75 -10.18 -12.41 1.25
N VAL A 76 -9.75 -11.18 1.55
CA VAL A 76 -10.49 -10.26 2.43
C VAL A 76 -11.88 -9.98 1.86
N GLN A 77 -12.00 -9.65 0.57
CA GLN A 77 -13.28 -9.38 -0.08
C GLN A 77 -14.21 -10.60 -0.09
N SER A 78 -13.70 -11.79 -0.43
CA SER A 78 -14.47 -13.04 -0.44
C SER A 78 -14.92 -13.49 0.96
N GLY A 79 -14.19 -13.11 2.01
CA GLY A 79 -14.57 -13.35 3.40
C GLY A 79 -15.78 -12.54 3.83
N PHE A 80 -15.98 -11.34 3.26
CA PHE A 80 -17.17 -10.53 3.50
C PHE A 80 -18.41 -11.03 2.72
N GLU A 81 -18.22 -11.67 1.57
CA GLU A 81 -19.33 -12.23 0.76
C GLU A 81 -19.97 -13.49 1.36
N ASN A 82 -19.23 -14.25 2.18
CA ASN A 82 -19.72 -15.50 2.79
C ASN A 82 -20.26 -15.33 4.22
N GLY A 83 -20.38 -14.09 4.70
CA GLY A 83 -20.82 -13.76 6.07
C GLY A 83 -22.10 -12.91 6.13
N SER A 84 -22.95 -12.94 5.10
CA SER A 84 -24.26 -12.26 5.06
C SER A 84 -25.41 -13.25 5.11
#